data_AF-A0AAJ2GZC2-F1
#
_entry.id   AF-A0AAJ2GZC2-F1
#
_cell.length_a   1.000
_cell.length_b   1.000
_cell.length_c   1.000
_cell.angle_alpha   90.00
_cell.angle_beta   90.00
_cell.angle_gamma   90.00
#
_symmetry.space_group_name_H-M   'P 1'
#
loop_
_entity.id
_entity.type
_entity.pdbx_description
1 polymer ?
#
loop_
_entity_poly.entity_id
_entity_poly.type
_entity_poly.pdbx_seq_one_letter_code
_entity_poly.pdbx_strand_id
1 'polypeptide(L)'
;MTPSIRVLPALLLTAVLATTLPGCGYNNLQAKDEAVNAGWSEVLNQYQRRADLVPNLVNVVKGYASHESQVLTEVTQARAQVGSMQITPELVNDPVAFKKFQDAQGQLTSALSRLLVVTENYPNL
;
A
#
# COMPACT_ATOMS: atom_id res chain seq x y z
N MET A 1 -53.00 -43.97 -7.47
CA MET A 1 -51.85 -43.55 -8.31
C MET A 1 -52.02 -42.08 -8.71
N THR A 2 -51.71 -41.09 -7.87
CA THR A 2 -51.58 -39.66 -8.26
C THR A 2 -50.72 -38.78 -7.30
N PRO A 3 -49.78 -39.29 -6.46
CA PRO A 3 -48.99 -38.40 -5.61
C PRO A 3 -48.07 -37.47 -6.42
N SER A 4 -47.66 -37.87 -7.63
CA SER A 4 -46.74 -37.11 -8.50
C SER A 4 -47.26 -35.74 -8.95
N ILE A 5 -48.57 -35.57 -9.14
CA ILE A 5 -49.15 -34.30 -9.64
C ILE A 5 -49.10 -33.18 -8.58
N ARG A 6 -49.16 -33.53 -7.28
CA ARG A 6 -49.12 -32.53 -6.20
C ARG A 6 -47.70 -32.09 -5.82
N VAL A 7 -46.69 -32.90 -6.14
CA VAL A 7 -45.28 -32.63 -5.80
C VAL A 7 -44.64 -31.68 -6.82
N LEU A 8 -45.08 -31.71 -8.08
CA LEU A 8 -44.59 -30.86 -9.17
C LEU A 8 -44.67 -29.34 -8.87
N PRO A 9 -45.80 -28.78 -8.40
CA PRO A 9 -45.87 -27.35 -8.07
C PRO A 9 -45.03 -26.97 -6.86
N ALA A 10 -44.88 -27.86 -5.87
CA ALA A 10 -44.03 -27.62 -4.71
C ALA A 10 -42.54 -27.57 -5.11
N LEU A 11 -42.13 -28.46 -6.03
CA LEU A 11 -40.75 -28.54 -6.52
C LEU A 11 -40.38 -27.32 -7.39
N LEU A 12 -41.33 -26.86 -8.22
CA LEU A 12 -41.19 -25.60 -8.95
C LEU A 12 -41.11 -24.38 -8.02
N LEU A 13 -41.93 -24.33 -6.97
CA LEU A 13 -41.90 -23.23 -6.00
C LEU A 13 -40.56 -23.20 -5.24
N THR A 14 -40.02 -24.36 -4.84
CA THR A 14 -38.70 -24.44 -4.21
C THR A 14 -37.58 -24.06 -5.16
N ALA A 15 -37.66 -24.41 -6.45
CA ALA A 15 -36.68 -24.01 -7.45
C ALA A 15 -36.69 -22.50 -7.67
N VAL A 16 -37.88 -21.88 -7.75
CA VAL A 16 -38.03 -20.42 -7.85
C VAL A 16 -37.50 -19.74 -6.59
N LEU A 17 -37.84 -20.22 -5.39
CA LEU A 17 -37.28 -19.67 -4.14
C LEU A 17 -35.76 -19.82 -4.07
N ALA A 18 -35.19 -20.92 -4.55
CA ALA A 18 -33.74 -21.13 -4.56
C ALA A 18 -33.02 -20.09 -5.44
N THR A 19 -33.63 -19.62 -6.53
CA THR A 19 -33.06 -18.53 -7.36
C THR A 19 -33.09 -17.16 -6.68
N THR A 20 -33.88 -17.00 -5.60
CA THR A 20 -33.96 -15.77 -4.79
C THR A 20 -33.00 -15.74 -3.60
N LEU A 21 -32.10 -16.72 -3.49
CA LEU A 21 -30.97 -16.71 -2.56
C LEU A 21 -29.71 -16.20 -3.29
N PRO A 22 -29.60 -14.92 -3.70
CA PRO A 22 -28.32 -14.43 -4.16
C PRO A 22 -27.35 -14.54 -2.99
N GLY A 23 -26.13 -15.04 -3.23
CA GLY A 23 -25.11 -15.34 -2.22
C GLY A 23 -24.88 -14.24 -1.17
N CYS A 24 -25.70 -14.25 -0.12
CA CYS A 24 -25.67 -13.31 0.99
C CYS A 24 -24.41 -13.58 1.82
N GLY A 25 -23.31 -12.93 1.46
CA GLY A 25 -22.04 -12.98 2.19
C GLY A 25 -20.84 -13.11 1.27
N TYR A 26 -20.85 -14.05 0.31
CA TYR A 26 -19.69 -14.31 -0.54
C TYR A 26 -19.29 -13.09 -1.38
N ASN A 27 -20.25 -12.44 -2.03
CA ASN A 27 -20.00 -11.22 -2.81
C ASN A 27 -19.51 -10.05 -1.93
N ASN A 28 -19.94 -10.01 -0.66
CA ASN A 28 -19.52 -8.97 0.27
C ASN A 28 -18.10 -9.24 0.80
N LEU A 29 -17.76 -10.50 1.08
CA LEU A 29 -16.40 -10.90 1.46
C LEU A 29 -15.42 -10.62 0.33
N GLN A 30 -15.75 -10.99 -0.91
CA GLN A 30 -14.90 -10.71 -2.06
C GLN A 30 -14.76 -9.20 -2.31
N ALA A 31 -15.85 -8.43 -2.23
CA ALA A 31 -15.77 -6.97 -2.35
C ALA A 31 -14.87 -6.34 -1.27
N LYS A 32 -14.91 -6.85 -0.03
CA LYS A 32 -14.04 -6.39 1.06
C LYS A 32 -12.58 -6.77 0.83
N ASP A 33 -12.31 -7.97 0.34
CA ASP A 33 -10.95 -8.42 0.02
C ASP A 33 -10.31 -7.54 -1.06
N GLU A 34 -11.04 -7.29 -2.15
CA GLU A 34 -10.59 -6.38 -3.21
C GLU A 34 -10.39 -4.95 -2.71
N ALA A 35 -11.25 -4.46 -1.81
CA ALA A 35 -11.07 -3.15 -1.20
C ALA A 35 -9.80 -3.05 -0.34
N VAL A 36 -9.45 -4.12 0.39
CA VAL A 36 -8.19 -4.19 1.15
C VAL A 36 -6.98 -4.21 0.21
N ASN A 37 -7.03 -5.03 -0.84
CA ASN A 37 -5.95 -5.11 -1.84
C ASN A 37 -5.73 -3.77 -2.56
N ALA A 38 -6.82 -3.09 -2.93
CA ALA A 38 -6.78 -1.76 -3.53
C ALA A 38 -6.19 -0.71 -2.55
N GLY A 39 -6.66 -0.70 -1.30
CA GLY A 39 -6.14 0.20 -0.27
C GLY A 39 -4.65 -0.01 0.01
N TRP A 40 -4.21 -1.26 0.07
CA TRP A 40 -2.80 -1.58 0.26
C TRP A 40 -1.94 -1.17 -0.94
N SER A 41 -2.43 -1.40 -2.16
CA SER A 41 -1.74 -0.96 -3.38
C SER A 41 -1.56 0.56 -3.42
N GLU A 42 -2.55 1.32 -2.96
CA GLU A 42 -2.45 2.78 -2.86
C GLU A 42 -1.37 3.21 -1.86
N VAL A 43 -1.28 2.54 -0.70
CA VAL A 43 -0.20 2.79 0.27
C VAL A 43 1.18 2.55 -0.35
N LEU A 44 1.35 1.47 -1.10
CA LEU A 44 2.60 1.17 -1.80
C LEU A 44 2.95 2.24 -2.84
N ASN A 45 1.96 2.71 -3.61
CA ASN A 45 2.15 3.78 -4.59
C ASN A 45 2.63 5.09 -3.93
N GLN A 46 2.07 5.45 -2.78
CA GLN A 46 2.49 6.66 -2.05
C GLN A 46 3.93 6.52 -1.54
N TYR A 47 4.32 5.36 -1.01
CA TYR A 47 5.70 5.12 -0.59
C TYR A 47 6.69 5.16 -1.76
N GLN A 48 6.31 4.58 -2.90
CA GLN A 48 7.12 4.63 -4.12
C GLN A 48 7.32 6.07 -4.59
N ARG A 49 6.23 6.84 -4.73
CA ARG A 49 6.27 8.25 -5.12
C ARG A 49 7.12 9.10 -4.17
N ARG A 50 7.06 8.83 -2.86
CA ARG A 50 7.95 9.49 -1.88
C ARG A 50 9.42 9.24 -2.22
N ALA A 51 9.82 7.98 -2.46
CA ALA A 51 11.20 7.63 -2.79
C ALA A 51 11.65 8.17 -4.16
N ASP A 52 10.74 8.32 -5.11
CA ASP A 52 11.03 8.86 -6.45
C ASP A 52 11.21 10.38 -6.47
N LEU A 53 10.62 11.10 -5.53
CA LEU A 53 10.79 12.54 -5.38
C LEU A 53 12.08 12.93 -4.64
N VAL A 54 12.67 12.02 -3.85
CA VAL A 54 13.88 12.30 -3.04
C VAL A 54 15.06 12.78 -3.89
N PRO A 55 15.40 12.21 -5.06
CA PRO A 55 16.49 12.74 -5.89
C PRO A 55 16.29 14.20 -6.29
N ASN A 56 15.05 14.59 -6.64
CA ASN A 56 14.73 15.99 -6.97
C ASN A 56 14.89 16.90 -5.76
N LEU A 57 14.41 16.47 -4.58
CA LEU A 57 14.58 17.20 -3.32
C LEU A 57 16.07 17.38 -2.98
N VAL A 58 16.87 16.32 -3.10
CA VAL A 58 18.33 16.36 -2.84
C VAL A 58 19.02 17.32 -3.79
N ASN A 59 18.62 17.37 -5.07
CA ASN A 59 19.20 18.31 -6.04
C ASN A 59 18.87 19.77 -5.71
N VAL A 60 17.64 20.07 -5.28
CA VAL A 60 17.26 21.41 -4.83
C VAL A 60 18.08 21.81 -3.60
N VAL A 61 18.14 20.94 -2.57
CA VAL A 61 18.90 21.26 -1.35
C VAL A 61 20.39 21.42 -1.62
N LYS A 62 20.99 20.57 -2.48
CA LYS A 62 22.40 20.70 -2.90
C LYS A 62 22.73 22.06 -3.51
N GLY A 63 21.78 22.70 -4.20
CA GLY A 63 21.98 24.02 -4.81
C GLY A 63 22.23 25.13 -3.79
N TYR A 64 21.68 25.02 -2.58
CA TYR A 64 21.79 26.04 -1.52
C TYR A 64 22.67 25.61 -0.35
N ALA A 65 22.75 24.30 -0.06
CA ALA A 65 23.40 23.74 1.12
C ALA A 65 24.44 22.66 0.75
N SER A 66 25.35 22.96 -0.18
CA SER A 66 26.36 22.00 -0.68
C SER A 66 27.33 21.48 0.40
N HIS A 67 27.53 22.26 1.47
CA HIS A 67 28.36 21.86 2.61
C HIS A 67 27.72 20.76 3.49
N GLU A 68 26.41 20.52 3.37
CA GLU A 68 25.66 19.53 4.14
C GLU A 68 25.76 18.11 3.55
N SER A 69 26.98 17.75 3.11
CA SER A 69 27.25 16.51 2.36
C SER A 69 26.93 15.25 3.17
N GLN A 70 27.12 15.28 4.49
CA GLN A 70 26.76 14.15 5.35
C GLN A 70 25.24 13.90 5.32
N VAL A 71 24.42 14.92 5.58
CA VAL A 71 22.96 14.79 5.62
C VAL A 71 22.42 14.35 4.25
N LEU A 72 22.91 14.94 3.17
CA LEU A 72 22.52 14.57 1.81
C LEU A 72 22.92 13.13 1.44
N THR A 73 24.05 12.65 1.96
CA THR A 73 24.48 11.25 1.79
C THR A 73 23.56 10.30 2.55
N GLU A 74 23.21 10.61 3.80
CA GLU A 74 22.28 9.82 4.61
C GLU A 74 20.90 9.71 3.96
N VAL A 75 20.37 10.80 3.41
CA VAL A 75 19.09 10.78 2.66
C VAL A 75 19.19 9.92 1.41
N THR A 76 20.29 10.04 0.66
CA THR A 76 20.52 9.26 -0.56
C THR A 76 20.63 7.77 -0.26
N GLN A 77 21.36 7.41 0.81
CA GLN A 77 21.51 6.02 1.26
C GLN A 77 20.19 5.44 1.75
N ALA A 78 19.43 6.18 2.57
CA ALA A 78 18.12 5.74 3.05
C ALA A 78 17.13 5.53 1.88
N ARG A 79 17.17 6.39 0.86
CA ARG A 79 16.39 6.19 -0.38
C ARG A 79 16.85 4.97 -1.15
N ALA A 80 18.15 4.76 -1.29
CA ALA A 80 18.70 3.58 -1.97
C ALA A 80 18.25 2.29 -1.29
N GLN A 81 18.21 2.27 0.04
CA GLN A 81 17.73 1.14 0.81
C GLN A 81 16.25 0.84 0.53
N VAL A 82 15.38 1.85 0.53
CA VAL A 82 13.96 1.69 0.14
C VAL A 82 13.85 1.21 -1.31
N GLY A 83 14.58 1.81 -2.25
CA GLY A 83 14.53 1.46 -3.67
C GLY A 83 15.11 0.10 -4.03
N SER A 84 15.91 -0.51 -3.14
CA SER A 84 16.44 -1.87 -3.31
C SER A 84 15.47 -2.97 -2.87
N MET A 85 14.36 -2.60 -2.22
CA MET A 85 13.37 -3.57 -1.75
C MET A 85 12.44 -3.97 -2.89
N GLN A 86 12.14 -5.27 -2.98
CA GLN A 86 11.04 -5.75 -3.80
C GLN A 86 9.73 -5.51 -3.05
N ILE A 87 9.04 -4.43 -3.44
CA ILE A 87 7.75 -4.05 -2.87
C ILE A 87 6.67 -4.70 -3.72
N THR A 88 6.06 -5.76 -3.22
CA THR A 88 4.90 -6.41 -3.84
C THR A 88 3.67 -6.28 -2.94
N PRO A 89 2.44 -6.36 -3.47
CA PRO A 89 1.23 -6.37 -2.66
C PRO A 89 1.24 -7.46 -1.57
N GLU A 90 1.90 -8.59 -1.82
CA GLU A 90 1.96 -9.73 -0.90
C GLU A 90 2.94 -9.51 0.27
N LEU A 91 3.79 -8.46 0.21
CA LEU A 91 4.79 -8.18 1.24
C LEU A 91 4.19 -8.04 2.64
N VAL A 92 2.94 -7.56 2.75
CA VAL A 92 2.22 -7.41 4.02
C VAL A 92 1.93 -8.76 4.71
N ASN A 93 1.89 -9.84 3.94
CA ASN A 93 1.61 -11.19 4.44
C ASN A 93 2.86 -11.89 5.02
N ASP A 94 4.05 -11.33 4.80
CA ASP A 94 5.30 -11.80 5.40
C ASP A 94 5.71 -10.84 6.54
N PRO A 95 5.59 -11.23 7.82
CA PRO A 95 5.93 -10.38 8.95
C PRO A 95 7.39 -9.89 8.95
N VAL A 96 8.33 -10.72 8.46
CA VAL A 96 9.75 -10.39 8.44
C VAL A 96 10.05 -9.39 7.32
N ALA A 97 9.51 -9.63 6.12
CA ALA A 97 9.64 -8.69 5.01
C ALA A 97 8.94 -7.37 5.31
N PHE A 98 7.74 -7.42 5.90
CA PHE A 98 6.98 -6.23 6.29
C PHE A 98 7.69 -5.42 7.38
N LYS A 99 8.34 -6.07 8.35
CA LYS A 99 9.16 -5.37 9.35
C LYS A 99 10.35 -4.67 8.70
N LYS A 100 11.06 -5.35 7.79
CA LYS A 100 12.18 -4.74 7.05
C LYS A 100 11.71 -3.52 6.25
N PHE A 101 10.58 -3.65 5.55
CA PHE A 101 9.97 -2.54 4.82
C PHE A 101 9.68 -1.36 5.73
N GLN A 102 9.02 -1.58 6.87
CA GLN A 102 8.75 -0.52 7.85
C GLN A 102 10.04 0.14 8.36
N ASP A 103 11.08 -0.63 8.64
CA ASP A 103 12.37 -0.11 9.11
C ASP A 103 13.03 0.77 8.05
N ALA A 104 13.05 0.35 6.79
CA ALA A 104 13.57 1.16 5.69
C ALA A 104 12.76 2.45 5.49
N GLN A 105 11.43 2.38 5.56
CA GLN A 105 10.57 3.57 5.48
C GLN A 105 10.79 4.51 6.67
N GLY A 106 11.04 3.97 7.86
CA GLY A 106 11.38 4.74 9.06
C GLY A 106 12.73 5.45 8.94
N GLN A 107 13.74 4.76 8.42
CA GLN A 107 15.07 5.34 8.17
C GLN A 107 15.02 6.48 7.15
N LEU A 108 14.28 6.32 6.06
CA LEU A 108 14.07 7.40 5.09
C LEU A 108 13.34 8.60 5.73
N THR A 109 12.31 8.34 6.55
CA THR A 109 11.59 9.40 7.27
C THR A 109 12.53 10.16 8.22
N SER A 110 13.34 9.44 8.99
CA SER A 110 14.32 10.03 9.91
C SER A 110 15.37 10.88 9.20
N ALA A 111 15.89 10.40 8.05
CA ALA A 111 16.84 11.16 7.24
C ALA A 111 16.21 12.43 6.66
N LEU A 112 14.96 12.36 6.18
CA LEU A 112 14.22 13.54 5.72
C LEU A 112 13.93 14.53 6.85
N SER A 113 13.66 14.07 8.08
CA SER A 113 13.53 14.94 9.25
C SER A 113 14.82 15.70 9.56
N ARG A 114 15.99 15.06 9.44
CA ARG A 114 17.29 15.76 9.57
C ARG A 114 17.52 16.77 8.46
N LEU A 115 17.13 16.43 7.23
CA LEU A 115 17.19 17.35 6.10
C LEU A 115 16.29 18.58 6.33
N LEU A 116 15.12 18.42 6.94
CA LEU A 116 14.23 19.54 7.29
C LEU A 116 14.91 20.50 8.27
N VAL A 117 15.60 20.00 9.30
CA VAL A 117 16.37 20.85 10.23
C VAL A 117 17.47 21.62 9.50
N VAL A 118 18.12 21.00 8.49
CA VAL A 118 19.09 21.72 7.64
C VAL A 118 18.40 22.89 6.93
N THR A 119 17.20 22.71 6.37
CA THR A 119 16.52 23.80 5.65
C THR A 119 16.24 25.02 6.53
N GLU A 120 16.09 24.87 7.84
CA GLU A 120 15.91 25.98 8.78
C GLU A 120 17.13 26.92 8.84
N ASN A 121 18.34 26.40 8.58
CA ASN A 121 19.57 27.20 8.54
C ASN A 121 19.81 27.90 7.19
N TYR A 122 19.02 27.56 6.16
CA TYR A 122 19.16 28.05 4.79
C TYR A 122 17.84 28.66 4.33
N PRO A 123 17.47 29.87 4.78
CA PRO A 123 16.15 30.49 4.54
C PRO A 123 15.85 30.84 3.07
N ASN A 124 16.82 30.67 2.17
CA ASN A 124 16.67 30.91 0.73
C ASN A 124 16.32 29.62 -0.05
N LEU A 125 16.28 28.45 0.62
CA LEU A 125 15.75 27.20 0.06
C LEU A 125 14.25 27.29 -0.18
#